data_AF-A0AAD5V3R0-F1
#
_entry.id   AF-A0AAD5V3R0-F1
#
_cell.length_a   1.000
_cell.length_b   1.000
_cell.length_c   1.000
_cell.angle_alpha   90.00
_cell.angle_beta   90.00
_cell.angle_gamma   90.00
#
_symmetry.space_group_name_H-M   'P 1'
#
loop_
_entity.id
_entity.type
_entity.pdbx_description
1 polymer ?
#
loop_
_entity_poly.entity_id
_entity_poly.type
_entity_poly.pdbx_seq_one_letter_code
_entity_poly.pdbx_strand_id
1 'polypeptide(L)'
;MSTAQKSGVRIVIIGGGIGGLSTGIALKRQLNFRDFKIYEQSWDISGTWHHNTYPGCASDVDTHWYSLSTDLNPYWKQSHVPQPELKEYWKQLAVKYSLYDQLVLNRQVTSVDWDNKRQLYRVHSQDTRTKETFLEEAQIVISATGILFVPFHPAELEGVKAFKGTTFHSARWDHSVDLHNKRVAVIGNGCSASQFIPIISEDSTTQIMNFCRSPHWYLQWSRGAFSKTWQRIFAHVPFVMRMYRNMLMARLDLFYVLVFSGENNPRRAKLQKQLAKYIRSQAPPEYHNRLVPDYTLGCKRFIVDTGYLSALHRPNLDLNYDGIAGFTDDGIVTKTGEKHSFDVIIFATGFIVDKYPLKVRGVEGITLQEYYDRKGGPEAYLGVTVPGFPNFYMLGGKRHVATNSSRLNKKRRSEHNDWSCIGDLYGGGSSRHLLLDASDER
;
A
#
# COMPACT_ATOMS: atom_id res chain seq x y z
N MET A 1 -41.37 19.50 -18.34
CA MET A 1 -41.89 18.24 -17.79
C MET A 1 -40.72 17.45 -17.23
N SER A 2 -40.70 17.29 -15.91
CA SER A 2 -39.64 16.63 -15.14
C SER A 2 -39.62 15.15 -15.46
N THR A 3 -38.58 14.67 -16.14
CA THR A 3 -38.29 13.24 -16.23
C THR A 3 -37.80 12.78 -14.86
N ALA A 4 -38.70 12.21 -14.06
CA ALA A 4 -38.36 11.51 -12.84
C ALA A 4 -37.27 10.47 -13.13
N GLN A 5 -36.06 10.75 -12.67
CA GLN A 5 -34.91 9.88 -12.80
C GLN A 5 -35.19 8.62 -11.96
N LYS A 6 -35.21 7.45 -12.62
CA LYS A 6 -35.47 6.15 -11.96
C LYS A 6 -34.66 6.05 -10.67
N SER A 7 -35.36 5.80 -9.57
CA SER A 7 -34.84 5.69 -8.20
C SER A 7 -34.02 4.41 -8.01
N GLY A 8 -32.86 4.31 -8.67
CA GLY A 8 -31.88 3.26 -8.45
C GLY A 8 -30.99 3.57 -7.25
N VAL A 9 -30.52 2.52 -6.57
CA VAL A 9 -29.38 2.62 -5.64
C VAL A 9 -28.17 3.06 -6.46
N ARG A 10 -27.51 4.16 -6.08
CA ARG A 10 -26.24 4.59 -6.67
C ARG A 10 -25.10 4.32 -5.69
N ILE A 11 -24.07 3.66 -6.20
CA ILE A 11 -22.85 3.35 -5.43
C ILE A 11 -21.70 4.21 -5.96
N VAL A 12 -21.02 4.92 -5.06
CA VAL A 12 -19.78 5.62 -5.38
C VAL A 12 -18.61 4.90 -4.72
N ILE A 13 -17.62 4.52 -5.54
CA ILE A 13 -16.35 3.96 -5.11
C ILE A 13 -15.29 5.04 -5.25
N ILE A 14 -14.50 5.28 -4.20
CA ILE A 14 -13.47 6.32 -4.19
C ILE A 14 -12.09 5.65 -4.27
N GLY A 15 -11.44 5.75 -5.42
CA GLY A 15 -10.12 5.19 -5.73
C GLY A 15 -10.17 4.14 -6.83
N GLY A 16 -9.40 4.35 -7.91
CA GLY A 16 -9.19 3.44 -9.03
C GLY A 16 -8.00 2.49 -8.85
N GLY A 17 -7.63 2.22 -7.59
CA GLY A 17 -6.63 1.23 -7.22
C GLY A 17 -7.17 -0.21 -7.17
N ILE A 18 -6.34 -1.13 -6.69
CA ILE A 18 -6.67 -2.57 -6.55
C ILE A 18 -8.03 -2.78 -5.88
N GLY A 19 -8.27 -2.11 -4.74
CA GLY A 19 -9.51 -2.22 -3.98
C GLY A 19 -10.73 -1.80 -4.80
N GLY A 20 -10.72 -0.59 -5.37
CA GLY A 20 -11.87 -0.07 -6.10
C GLY A 20 -12.14 -0.81 -7.41
N LEU A 21 -11.08 -1.20 -8.14
CA LEU A 21 -11.22 -2.04 -9.34
C LEU A 21 -11.85 -3.39 -8.98
N SER A 22 -11.38 -4.02 -7.91
CA SER A 22 -11.91 -5.33 -7.50
C SER A 22 -13.33 -5.25 -6.97
N THR A 23 -13.68 -4.19 -6.26
CA THR A 23 -15.08 -3.91 -5.90
C THR A 23 -15.95 -3.73 -7.13
N GLY A 24 -15.51 -2.97 -8.14
CA GLY A 24 -16.22 -2.84 -9.40
C GLY A 24 -16.43 -4.18 -10.12
N ILE A 25 -15.40 -5.04 -10.14
CA ILE A 25 -15.48 -6.40 -10.69
C ILE A 25 -16.49 -7.24 -9.89
N ALA A 26 -16.44 -7.17 -8.57
CA ALA A 26 -17.34 -7.92 -7.69
C ALA A 26 -18.80 -7.48 -7.87
N LEU A 27 -19.08 -6.18 -7.93
CA LEU A 27 -20.41 -5.63 -8.21
C LEU A 27 -20.97 -6.16 -9.54
N LYS A 28 -20.17 -6.11 -10.61
CA LYS A 28 -20.61 -6.61 -11.92
C LYS A 28 -20.81 -8.13 -11.93
N ARG A 29 -19.87 -8.90 -11.39
CA ARG A 29 -19.85 -10.36 -11.55
C ARG A 29 -20.72 -11.10 -10.54
N GLN A 30 -20.73 -10.66 -9.29
CA GLN A 30 -21.37 -11.39 -8.19
C GLN A 30 -22.78 -10.87 -7.93
N LEU A 31 -23.04 -9.58 -8.22
CA LEU A 31 -24.30 -8.92 -7.93
C LEU A 31 -25.06 -8.47 -9.19
N ASN A 32 -24.45 -8.64 -10.37
CA ASN A 32 -24.98 -8.15 -11.65
C ASN A 32 -25.36 -6.66 -11.59
N PHE A 33 -24.62 -5.89 -10.79
CA PHE A 33 -24.90 -4.48 -10.53
C PHE A 33 -23.95 -3.60 -11.35
N ARG A 34 -24.51 -2.65 -12.11
CA ARG A 34 -23.76 -1.79 -13.05
C ARG A 34 -23.91 -0.29 -12.79
N ASP A 35 -24.84 0.12 -11.92
CA ASP A 35 -25.11 1.53 -11.61
C ASP A 35 -24.20 2.05 -10.48
N PHE A 36 -22.90 2.06 -10.76
CA PHE A 36 -21.88 2.58 -9.86
C PHE A 36 -20.88 3.46 -10.62
N LYS A 37 -20.19 4.33 -9.88
CA LYS A 37 -19.06 5.10 -10.39
C LYS A 37 -17.82 4.86 -9.55
N ILE A 38 -16.65 4.84 -10.19
CA ILE A 38 -15.34 4.80 -9.54
C ILE A 38 -14.64 6.14 -9.81
N TYR A 39 -14.39 6.91 -8.76
CA TYR A 39 -13.66 8.18 -8.85
C TYR A 39 -12.17 7.97 -8.58
N GLU A 40 -11.33 8.29 -9.57
CA GLU A 40 -9.88 8.24 -9.45
C GLU A 40 -9.30 9.64 -9.69
N GLN A 41 -8.52 10.13 -8.72
CA GLN A 41 -7.91 11.45 -8.79
C GLN A 41 -6.83 11.56 -9.87
N SER A 42 -6.22 10.43 -10.24
CA SER A 42 -5.14 10.33 -11.22
C SER A 42 -5.69 10.24 -12.64
N TRP A 43 -4.82 10.46 -13.62
CA TRP A 43 -5.14 10.37 -15.04
C TRP A 43 -5.16 8.92 -15.58
N ASP A 44 -4.77 7.94 -14.76
CA ASP A 44 -4.76 6.50 -15.08
C ASP A 44 -4.97 5.69 -13.78
N ILE A 45 -5.29 4.40 -13.91
CA ILE A 45 -5.70 3.53 -12.80
C ILE A 45 -4.52 2.73 -12.20
N SER A 46 -4.83 1.84 -11.25
CA SER A 46 -3.93 0.92 -10.51
C SER A 46 -3.32 1.48 -9.23
N GLY A 47 -3.66 2.70 -8.82
CA GLY A 47 -3.38 3.26 -7.49
C GLY A 47 -1.89 3.25 -7.13
N THR A 48 -1.47 2.48 -6.12
CA THR A 48 -0.06 2.34 -5.71
C THR A 48 0.86 2.05 -6.91
N TRP A 49 0.42 1.18 -7.83
CA TRP A 49 1.18 0.82 -9.04
C TRP A 49 1.07 1.85 -10.15
N HIS A 50 0.25 2.89 -10.02
CA HIS A 50 0.32 4.05 -10.89
C HIS A 50 1.40 5.04 -10.41
N HIS A 51 1.42 5.31 -9.11
CA HIS A 51 2.22 6.39 -8.53
C HIS A 51 3.68 6.02 -8.25
N ASN A 52 3.94 4.81 -7.74
CA ASN A 52 5.29 4.42 -7.35
C ASN A 52 6.02 3.86 -8.57
N THR A 53 6.91 4.63 -9.15
CA THR A 53 7.64 4.28 -10.38
C THR A 53 9.15 4.31 -10.20
N TYR A 54 9.62 4.33 -8.95
CA TYR A 54 11.05 4.29 -8.65
C TYR A 54 11.70 2.98 -9.14
N PRO A 55 12.99 2.99 -9.47
CA PRO A 55 13.70 1.81 -9.95
C PRO A 55 13.59 0.64 -8.97
N GLY A 56 13.25 -0.54 -9.47
CA GLY A 56 13.12 -1.75 -8.65
C GLY A 56 11.80 -1.86 -7.87
N CYS A 57 10.86 -0.93 -8.04
CA CYS A 57 9.55 -1.00 -7.39
C CYS A 57 8.85 -2.33 -7.70
N ALA A 58 8.57 -3.10 -6.66
CA ALA A 58 7.92 -4.41 -6.78
C ALA A 58 7.15 -4.77 -5.49
N SER A 59 6.21 -5.71 -5.60
CA SER A 59 5.51 -6.28 -4.45
C SER A 59 6.49 -7.15 -3.63
N ASP A 60 6.34 -7.12 -2.31
CA ASP A 60 7.00 -8.02 -1.37
C ASP A 60 6.20 -9.32 -1.14
N VAL A 61 5.08 -9.48 -1.85
CA VAL A 61 4.23 -10.66 -1.84
C VAL A 61 4.31 -11.36 -3.19
N ASP A 62 4.41 -12.68 -3.16
CA ASP A 62 4.36 -13.53 -4.36
C ASP A 62 3.15 -13.17 -5.26
N THR A 63 3.43 -12.93 -6.54
CA THR A 63 2.49 -12.36 -7.52
C THR A 63 1.26 -13.25 -7.72
N HIS A 64 1.40 -14.58 -7.66
CA HIS A 64 0.26 -15.50 -7.73
C HIS A 64 -0.68 -15.40 -6.52
N TRP A 65 -0.22 -14.85 -5.39
CA TRP A 65 -1.07 -14.48 -4.24
C TRP A 65 -1.54 -13.02 -4.32
N TYR A 66 -0.67 -12.12 -4.80
CA TYR A 66 -0.93 -10.69 -4.97
C TYR A 66 -1.82 -10.33 -6.19
N SER A 67 -2.27 -11.32 -6.96
CA SER A 67 -3.23 -11.16 -8.07
C SER A 67 -4.68 -11.43 -7.61
N LEU A 68 -5.67 -11.00 -8.41
CA LEU A 68 -7.08 -11.31 -8.19
C LEU A 68 -7.30 -12.83 -8.26
N SER A 69 -7.93 -13.43 -7.25
CA SER A 69 -8.01 -14.90 -7.14
C SER A 69 -8.93 -15.53 -8.21
N THR A 70 -9.82 -14.73 -8.79
CA THR A 70 -10.71 -15.13 -9.88
C THR A 70 -10.10 -14.95 -11.28
N ASP A 71 -8.93 -14.29 -11.38
CA ASP A 71 -8.26 -13.95 -12.63
C ASP A 71 -6.75 -14.16 -12.50
N LEU A 72 -6.36 -15.42 -12.29
CA LEU A 72 -4.96 -15.79 -12.18
C LEU A 72 -4.28 -15.76 -13.56
N ASN A 73 -3.03 -15.31 -13.60
CA ASN A 73 -2.22 -15.29 -14.81
C ASN A 73 -1.17 -16.41 -14.75
N PRO A 74 -1.24 -17.44 -15.62
CA PRO A 74 -0.25 -18.52 -15.65
C PRO A 74 1.13 -18.10 -16.18
N TYR A 75 1.23 -16.94 -16.84
CA TYR A 75 2.40 -16.51 -17.60
C TYR A 75 3.27 -15.50 -16.85
N TRP A 76 3.11 -15.37 -15.53
CA TRP A 76 4.06 -14.60 -14.72
C TRP A 76 5.48 -15.12 -14.93
N LYS A 77 6.43 -14.21 -15.21
CA LYS A 77 7.83 -14.57 -15.48
C LYS A 77 8.59 -14.91 -14.21
N GLN A 78 8.20 -14.33 -13.08
CA GLN A 78 8.89 -14.47 -11.81
C GLN A 78 7.91 -14.41 -10.64
N SER A 79 8.35 -14.92 -9.49
CA SER A 79 7.59 -14.93 -8.23
C SER A 79 7.13 -13.52 -7.82
N HIS A 80 7.97 -12.50 -7.98
CA HIS A 80 7.69 -11.12 -7.60
C HIS A 80 7.89 -10.21 -8.82
N VAL A 81 6.82 -9.88 -9.54
CA VAL A 81 6.93 -9.10 -10.78
C VAL A 81 7.09 -7.60 -10.47
N PRO A 82 7.79 -6.84 -11.33
CA PRO A 82 8.02 -5.41 -11.12
C PRO A 82 6.72 -4.62 -11.33
N GLN A 83 6.72 -3.38 -10.82
CA GLN A 83 5.57 -2.47 -10.87
C GLN A 83 4.92 -2.32 -12.26
N PRO A 84 5.64 -2.22 -13.39
CA PRO A 84 5.01 -2.09 -14.70
C PRO A 84 4.13 -3.30 -15.07
N GLU A 85 4.57 -4.52 -14.71
CA GLU A 85 3.80 -5.75 -14.95
C GLU A 85 2.55 -5.82 -14.06
N LEU A 86 2.65 -5.39 -12.79
CA LEU A 86 1.50 -5.31 -11.88
C LEU A 86 0.49 -4.26 -12.35
N LYS A 87 0.96 -3.09 -12.76
CA LYS A 87 0.12 -2.02 -13.32
C LYS A 87 -0.66 -2.55 -14.53
N GLU A 88 0.04 -3.17 -15.47
CA GLU A 88 -0.58 -3.68 -16.69
C GLU A 88 -1.62 -4.78 -16.41
N TYR A 89 -1.35 -5.69 -15.47
CA TYR A 89 -2.33 -6.69 -15.05
C TYR A 89 -3.65 -6.07 -14.59
N TRP A 90 -3.61 -5.05 -13.73
CA TRP A 90 -4.83 -4.38 -13.26
C TRP A 90 -5.54 -3.60 -14.37
N LYS A 91 -4.80 -3.05 -15.34
CA LYS A 91 -5.38 -2.42 -16.53
C LYS A 91 -6.10 -3.42 -17.42
N GLN A 92 -5.51 -4.60 -17.63
CA GLN A 92 -6.14 -5.68 -18.38
C GLN A 92 -7.42 -6.17 -17.72
N LEU A 93 -7.48 -6.25 -16.38
CA LEU A 93 -8.72 -6.56 -15.67
C LEU A 93 -9.78 -5.48 -15.87
N ALA A 94 -9.41 -4.20 -15.82
CA ALA A 94 -10.34 -3.11 -16.06
C ALA A 94 -10.93 -3.17 -17.48
N VAL A 95 -10.14 -3.52 -18.49
CA VAL A 95 -10.62 -3.76 -19.86
C VAL A 95 -11.52 -5.01 -19.92
N LYS A 96 -11.06 -6.14 -19.38
CA LYS A 96 -11.79 -7.43 -19.39
C LYS A 96 -13.20 -7.32 -18.80
N TYR A 97 -13.36 -6.50 -17.76
CA TYR A 97 -14.64 -6.29 -17.07
C TYR A 97 -15.35 -4.98 -17.45
N SER A 98 -14.88 -4.30 -18.51
CA SER A 98 -15.45 -3.04 -19.02
C SER A 98 -15.62 -1.98 -17.93
N LEU A 99 -14.69 -1.87 -16.99
CA LEU A 99 -14.80 -0.94 -15.85
C LEU A 99 -14.63 0.52 -16.27
N TYR A 100 -14.05 0.78 -17.44
CA TYR A 100 -13.87 2.15 -17.95
C TYR A 100 -15.20 2.89 -18.14
N ASP A 101 -16.31 2.16 -18.35
CA ASP A 101 -17.66 2.75 -18.43
C ASP A 101 -18.12 3.38 -17.10
N GLN A 102 -17.54 2.93 -15.98
CA GLN A 102 -17.86 3.42 -14.62
C GLN A 102 -16.73 4.29 -14.04
N LEU A 103 -15.56 4.33 -14.68
CA LEU A 103 -14.40 5.10 -14.21
C LEU A 103 -14.51 6.56 -14.63
N VAL A 104 -14.32 7.44 -13.67
CA VAL A 104 -14.14 8.88 -13.91
C VAL A 104 -12.77 9.25 -13.37
N LEU A 105 -11.83 9.40 -14.31
CA LEU A 105 -10.43 9.76 -14.05
C LEU A 105 -10.30 11.26 -13.84
N ASN A 106 -9.17 11.69 -13.29
CA ASN A 106 -8.92 13.09 -12.90
C ASN A 106 -10.01 13.64 -11.96
N ARG A 107 -10.69 12.80 -11.19
CA ARG A 107 -11.76 13.18 -10.26
C ARG A 107 -11.37 12.89 -8.83
N GLN A 108 -11.01 13.93 -8.10
CA GLN A 108 -10.71 13.84 -6.68
C GLN A 108 -11.96 14.08 -5.86
N VAL A 109 -12.39 13.10 -5.05
CA VAL A 109 -13.44 13.31 -4.05
C VAL A 109 -12.84 14.06 -2.86
N THR A 110 -13.42 15.21 -2.52
CA THR A 110 -12.92 16.10 -1.47
C THR A 110 -13.65 15.91 -0.14
N SER A 111 -14.97 15.66 -0.19
CA SER A 111 -15.76 15.29 0.98
C SER A 111 -16.96 14.43 0.62
N VAL A 112 -17.45 13.69 1.61
CA VAL A 112 -18.75 13.02 1.55
C VAL A 112 -19.52 13.34 2.81
N ASP A 113 -20.73 13.85 2.65
CA ASP A 113 -21.53 14.38 3.76
C ASP A 113 -22.89 13.66 3.80
N TRP A 114 -23.19 12.99 4.91
CA TRP A 114 -24.45 12.28 5.10
C TRP A 114 -25.63 13.24 5.25
N ASP A 115 -26.70 13.01 4.49
CA ASP A 115 -27.97 13.74 4.59
C ASP A 115 -28.98 12.91 5.39
N ASN A 116 -29.19 13.28 6.66
CA ASN A 116 -30.11 12.59 7.56
C ASN A 116 -31.57 12.56 7.06
N LYS A 117 -32.02 13.56 6.30
CA LYS A 117 -33.41 13.59 5.83
C LYS A 117 -33.61 12.64 4.64
N ARG A 118 -32.58 12.55 3.79
CA ARG A 118 -32.66 11.82 2.52
C ARG A 118 -32.01 10.43 2.58
N GLN A 119 -31.34 10.11 3.68
CA GLN A 119 -30.66 8.83 3.92
C GLN A 119 -29.68 8.47 2.79
N LEU A 120 -28.88 9.45 2.38
CA LEU A 120 -27.87 9.32 1.32
C LEU A 120 -26.67 10.23 1.57
N TYR A 121 -25.57 9.97 0.89
CA TYR A 121 -24.39 10.83 0.87
C TYR A 121 -24.46 11.87 -0.25
N ARG A 122 -24.08 13.10 0.08
CA ARG A 122 -23.68 14.14 -0.86
C ARG A 122 -22.17 14.02 -1.08
N VAL A 123 -21.75 13.71 -2.31
CA VAL A 123 -20.37 13.47 -2.69
C VAL A 123 -19.84 14.72 -3.40
N HIS A 124 -18.94 15.43 -2.73
CA HIS A 124 -18.23 16.58 -3.29
C HIS A 124 -16.95 16.11 -3.94
N SER A 125 -16.75 16.52 -5.19
CA SER A 125 -15.54 16.17 -5.94
C SER A 125 -15.09 17.31 -6.83
N GLN A 126 -13.84 17.26 -7.26
CA GLN A 126 -13.25 18.24 -8.16
C GLN A 126 -12.46 17.57 -9.27
N ASP A 127 -12.42 18.21 -10.44
CA ASP A 127 -11.47 17.85 -11.49
C ASP A 127 -10.05 18.23 -11.06
N THR A 128 -9.09 17.30 -11.13
CA THR A 128 -7.72 17.56 -10.70
C THR A 128 -6.95 18.48 -11.64
N ARG A 129 -7.39 18.60 -12.90
CA ARG A 129 -6.80 19.46 -13.93
C ARG A 129 -7.47 20.82 -13.99
N THR A 130 -8.80 20.88 -14.13
CA THR A 130 -9.54 22.15 -14.34
C THR A 130 -9.94 22.81 -13.03
N LYS A 131 -9.91 22.08 -11.90
CA LYS A 131 -10.42 22.51 -10.59
C LYS A 131 -11.93 22.76 -10.54
N GLU A 132 -12.66 22.36 -11.59
CA GLU A 132 -14.12 22.41 -11.59
C GLU A 132 -14.70 21.49 -10.51
N THR A 133 -15.73 21.95 -9.81
CA THR A 133 -16.35 21.24 -8.69
C THR A 133 -17.67 20.59 -9.07
N PHE A 134 -17.93 19.40 -8.55
CA PHE A 134 -19.10 18.58 -8.83
C PHE A 134 -19.75 18.13 -7.52
N LEU A 135 -21.07 18.05 -7.53
CA LEU A 135 -21.88 17.51 -6.44
C LEU A 135 -22.73 16.37 -6.98
N GLU A 136 -22.54 15.18 -6.41
CA GLU A 136 -23.33 14.00 -6.73
C GLU A 136 -23.95 13.41 -5.47
N GLU A 137 -24.92 12.50 -5.64
CA GLU A 137 -25.57 11.84 -4.51
C GLU A 137 -25.50 10.33 -4.67
N ALA A 138 -25.18 9.64 -3.58
CA ALA A 138 -25.02 8.19 -3.56
C ALA A 138 -25.62 7.62 -2.29
N GLN A 139 -26.35 6.51 -2.39
CA GLN A 139 -26.89 5.80 -1.23
C GLN A 139 -25.78 5.05 -0.50
N ILE A 140 -24.77 4.56 -1.23
CA ILE A 140 -23.63 3.83 -0.69
C ILE A 140 -22.33 4.47 -1.17
N VAL A 141 -21.39 4.64 -0.23
CA VAL A 141 -20.03 5.11 -0.54
C VAL A 141 -19.02 4.06 -0.05
N ILE A 142 -18.15 3.64 -0.96
CA ILE A 142 -17.06 2.69 -0.67
C ILE A 142 -15.73 3.42 -0.83
N SER A 143 -15.02 3.62 0.28
CA SER A 143 -13.69 4.21 0.28
C SER A 143 -12.64 3.15 -0.03
N ALA A 144 -12.03 3.25 -1.21
CA ALA A 144 -10.92 2.44 -1.69
C ALA A 144 -9.65 3.31 -1.92
N THR A 145 -9.51 4.37 -1.12
CA THR A 145 -8.45 5.39 -1.25
C THR A 145 -7.05 4.84 -0.93
N GLY A 146 -6.97 3.73 -0.19
CA GLY A 146 -5.72 3.14 0.26
C GLY A 146 -5.07 3.93 1.41
N ILE A 147 -4.07 3.32 2.04
CA ILE A 147 -3.41 3.87 3.24
C ILE A 147 -2.00 4.43 2.98
N LEU A 148 -1.40 4.16 1.83
CA LEU A 148 -0.01 4.52 1.52
C LEU A 148 0.07 5.34 0.22
N PHE A 149 -0.49 6.55 0.22
CA PHE A 149 -0.52 7.38 -0.99
C PHE A 149 -0.12 8.86 -0.79
N VAL A 150 -0.26 9.42 0.42
CA VAL A 150 0.18 10.78 0.75
C VAL A 150 1.63 10.72 1.24
N PRO A 151 2.62 11.24 0.48
CA PRO A 151 4.01 11.24 0.90
C PRO A 151 4.19 11.93 2.26
N PHE A 152 5.01 11.35 3.13
CA PHE A 152 5.31 11.94 4.42
C PHE A 152 6.58 12.76 4.36
N HIS A 153 6.48 14.05 4.69
CA HIS A 153 7.61 14.93 4.91
C HIS A 153 7.62 15.29 6.41
N PRO A 154 8.51 14.69 7.23
CA PRO A 154 8.65 15.05 8.64
C PRO A 154 8.89 16.55 8.81
N ALA A 155 8.37 17.15 9.88
CA ALA A 155 8.55 18.57 10.19
C ALA A 155 10.04 18.94 10.32
N GLU A 156 10.85 18.04 10.87
CA GLU A 156 12.31 18.17 10.94
C GLU A 156 13.00 18.27 9.57
N LEU A 157 12.29 17.95 8.46
CA LEU A 157 12.78 18.13 7.10
C LEU A 157 12.25 19.39 6.39
N GLU A 158 11.46 20.25 7.06
CA GLU A 158 10.95 21.49 6.43
C GLU A 158 12.05 22.43 5.96
N GLY A 159 13.23 22.37 6.61
CA GLY A 159 14.42 23.13 6.22
C GLY A 159 14.92 22.81 4.80
N VAL A 160 14.47 21.71 4.18
CA VAL A 160 14.87 21.33 2.82
C VAL A 160 14.50 22.39 1.77
N LYS A 161 13.58 23.31 2.06
CA LYS A 161 13.28 24.45 1.19
C LYS A 161 14.50 25.34 0.92
N ALA A 162 15.51 25.31 1.79
CA ALA A 162 16.76 26.05 1.61
C ALA A 162 17.70 25.39 0.59
N PHE A 163 17.58 24.08 0.38
CA PHE A 163 18.43 23.32 -0.54
C PHE A 163 18.15 23.71 -2.00
N LYS A 164 19.20 24.08 -2.73
CA LYS A 164 19.11 24.55 -4.12
C LYS A 164 19.18 23.42 -5.16
N GLY A 165 19.60 22.22 -4.74
CA GLY A 165 19.64 21.05 -5.61
C GLY A 165 18.26 20.42 -5.82
N THR A 166 18.23 19.29 -6.51
CA THR A 166 16.97 18.62 -6.85
C THR A 166 16.45 17.80 -5.68
N THR A 167 15.15 17.92 -5.36
CA THR A 167 14.51 17.08 -4.35
C THR A 167 13.25 16.41 -4.90
N PHE A 168 13.03 15.15 -4.53
CA PHE A 168 11.78 14.46 -4.81
C PHE A 168 11.54 13.32 -3.82
N HIS A 169 10.28 12.90 -3.70
CA HIS A 169 9.90 11.76 -2.88
C HIS A 169 9.80 10.50 -3.74
N SER A 170 10.21 9.34 -3.22
CA SER A 170 10.17 8.05 -3.92
C SER A 170 8.80 7.72 -4.53
N ALA A 171 7.72 8.06 -3.82
CA ALA A 171 6.34 7.91 -4.32
C ALA A 171 5.94 8.83 -5.49
N ARG A 172 6.80 9.78 -5.86
CA ARG A 172 6.66 10.73 -6.98
C ARG A 172 8.02 10.85 -7.68
N TRP A 173 8.55 9.69 -8.08
CA TRP A 173 9.88 9.60 -8.69
C TRP A 173 9.98 10.50 -9.92
N ASP A 174 10.99 11.35 -9.97
CA ASP A 174 11.25 12.25 -11.09
C ASP A 174 12.22 11.57 -12.07
N HIS A 175 11.65 11.07 -13.17
CA HIS A 175 12.43 10.39 -14.23
C HIS A 175 13.25 11.34 -15.10
N SER A 176 13.09 12.66 -14.94
CA SER A 176 13.91 13.65 -15.65
C SER A 176 15.29 13.89 -15.01
N VAL A 177 15.48 13.40 -13.79
CA VAL A 177 16.71 13.59 -13.01
C VAL A 177 17.68 12.45 -13.30
N ASP A 178 18.73 12.74 -14.07
CA ASP A 178 19.88 11.85 -14.20
C ASP A 178 20.69 11.87 -12.89
N LEU A 179 21.12 10.70 -12.39
CA LEU A 179 21.92 10.57 -11.18
C LEU A 179 23.42 10.40 -11.47
N HIS A 180 23.80 10.21 -12.73
CA HIS A 180 25.18 10.01 -13.14
C HIS A 180 26.09 11.17 -12.68
N ASN A 181 27.23 10.83 -12.05
CA ASN A 181 28.20 11.76 -11.48
C ASN A 181 27.62 12.69 -10.39
N LYS A 182 26.51 12.31 -9.73
CA LYS A 182 25.89 13.12 -8.68
C LYS A 182 26.14 12.53 -7.30
N ARG A 183 26.15 13.43 -6.31
CA ARG A 183 26.05 13.11 -4.88
C ARG A 183 24.58 13.10 -4.49
N VAL A 184 24.12 11.95 -4.01
CA VAL A 184 22.72 11.68 -3.73
C VAL A 184 22.54 11.38 -2.25
N ALA A 185 21.76 12.19 -1.55
CA ALA A 185 21.27 11.86 -0.22
C ALA A 185 19.96 11.06 -0.35
N VAL A 186 19.89 9.91 0.32
CA VAL A 186 18.62 9.18 0.47
C VAL A 186 18.20 9.27 1.92
N ILE A 187 17.03 9.83 2.19
CA ILE A 187 16.53 9.99 3.56
C ILE A 187 15.46 8.92 3.82
N GLY A 188 15.79 7.98 4.70
CA GLY A 188 14.92 6.87 5.09
C GLY A 188 15.39 5.54 4.51
N ASN A 189 15.29 4.49 5.33
CA ASN A 189 15.81 3.15 5.04
C ASN A 189 14.71 2.07 5.08
N GLY A 190 13.49 2.43 4.64
CA GLY A 190 12.35 1.52 4.52
C GLY A 190 12.34 0.73 3.20
N CYS A 191 11.21 0.08 2.89
CA CYS A 191 11.07 -0.77 1.71
C CYS A 191 11.38 -0.06 0.38
N SER A 192 10.99 1.21 0.23
CA SER A 192 11.28 1.95 -1.02
C SER A 192 12.79 2.11 -1.23
N ALA A 193 13.50 2.60 -0.21
CA ALA A 193 14.95 2.80 -0.27
C ALA A 193 15.71 1.50 -0.54
N SER A 194 15.33 0.42 0.15
CA SER A 194 15.98 -0.88 -0.06
C SER A 194 15.82 -1.39 -1.48
N GLN A 195 14.74 -1.03 -2.19
CA GLN A 195 14.49 -1.44 -3.57
C GLN A 195 15.29 -0.62 -4.59
N PHE A 196 15.33 0.72 -4.48
CA PHE A 196 16.01 1.54 -5.48
C PHE A 196 17.50 1.75 -5.24
N ILE A 197 17.98 1.79 -3.98
CA ILE A 197 19.40 2.01 -3.65
C ILE A 197 20.33 1.00 -4.36
N PRO A 198 20.03 -0.31 -4.36
CA PRO A 198 20.86 -1.29 -5.06
C PRO A 198 21.00 -1.02 -6.55
N ILE A 199 19.99 -0.41 -7.18
CA ILE A 199 19.97 -0.15 -8.61
C ILE A 199 20.73 1.15 -8.91
N ILE A 200 20.43 2.23 -8.19
CA ILE A 200 21.11 3.52 -8.45
C ILE A 200 22.60 3.49 -8.08
N SER A 201 23.01 2.61 -7.16
CA SER A 201 24.43 2.44 -6.80
C SER A 201 25.21 1.55 -7.77
N GLU A 202 24.57 0.95 -8.79
CA GLU A 202 25.30 0.20 -9.83
C GLU A 202 26.20 1.11 -10.66
N ASP A 203 25.76 2.36 -10.84
CA ASP A 203 26.63 3.41 -11.36
C ASP A 203 27.61 3.86 -10.28
N SER A 204 28.85 3.40 -10.39
CA SER A 204 29.96 3.74 -9.47
C SER A 204 30.26 5.24 -9.36
N THR A 205 29.79 6.07 -10.30
CA THR A 205 29.99 7.52 -10.26
C THR A 205 28.94 8.24 -9.41
N THR A 206 27.79 7.60 -9.16
CA THR A 206 26.75 8.12 -8.28
C THR A 206 27.14 7.86 -6.83
N GLN A 207 27.50 8.91 -6.09
CA GLN A 207 27.90 8.82 -4.67
C GLN A 207 26.65 8.91 -3.79
N ILE A 208 26.38 7.89 -2.98
CA ILE A 208 25.13 7.79 -2.24
C ILE A 208 25.41 7.77 -0.74
N MET A 209 24.73 8.65 -0.01
CA MET A 209 24.66 8.59 1.45
C MET A 209 23.23 8.32 1.88
N ASN A 210 23.01 7.17 2.53
CA ASN A 210 21.70 6.80 3.04
C ASN A 210 21.56 7.15 4.53
N PHE A 211 20.72 8.13 4.82
CA PHE A 211 20.39 8.58 6.17
C PHE A 211 19.35 7.65 6.79
N CYS A 212 19.83 6.83 7.73
CA CYS A 212 19.06 5.82 8.43
C CYS A 212 18.66 6.31 9.83
N ARG A 213 17.42 6.03 10.24
CA ARG A 213 16.97 6.34 11.62
C ARG A 213 16.94 5.12 12.52
N SER A 214 16.40 4.02 12.02
CA SER A 214 16.25 2.79 12.81
C SER A 214 16.46 1.56 11.92
N PRO A 215 17.10 0.50 12.40
CA PRO A 215 17.30 -0.73 11.63
C PRO A 215 15.99 -1.46 11.33
N HIS A 216 16.03 -2.33 10.32
CA HIS A 216 14.91 -3.16 9.88
C HIS A 216 15.30 -4.65 9.86
N TRP A 217 14.32 -5.52 10.08
CA TRP A 217 14.50 -6.96 9.86
C TRP A 217 14.38 -7.26 8.38
N TYR A 218 15.43 -7.89 7.82
CA TYR A 218 15.49 -8.25 6.40
C TYR A 218 15.13 -9.71 6.18
N LEU A 219 14.28 -9.97 5.18
CA LEU A 219 13.98 -11.29 4.64
C LEU A 219 14.73 -11.47 3.33
N GLN A 220 15.28 -12.66 3.11
CA GLN A 220 15.89 -13.00 1.84
C GLN A 220 14.85 -12.92 0.71
N TRP A 221 15.20 -12.23 -0.38
CA TRP A 221 14.37 -12.19 -1.57
C TRP A 221 14.44 -13.52 -2.33
N SER A 222 13.31 -14.22 -2.42
CA SER A 222 13.18 -15.44 -3.22
C SER A 222 12.84 -15.08 -4.67
N ARG A 223 13.85 -14.77 -5.51
CA ARG A 223 13.65 -14.58 -6.97
C ARG A 223 13.55 -15.92 -7.66
N GLY A 224 12.37 -16.53 -7.60
CA GLY A 224 12.06 -17.71 -8.40
C GLY A 224 11.59 -17.28 -9.78
N ALA A 225 12.44 -17.41 -10.81
CA ALA A 225 11.98 -17.32 -12.18
C ALA A 225 11.10 -18.54 -12.51
N PHE A 226 9.94 -18.33 -13.11
CA PHE A 226 9.11 -19.44 -13.58
C PHE A 226 9.61 -19.90 -14.94
N SER A 227 10.00 -21.17 -15.03
CA SER A 227 10.36 -21.76 -16.32
C SER A 227 9.15 -21.80 -17.24
N LYS A 228 9.38 -21.82 -18.57
CA LYS A 228 8.30 -22.00 -19.56
C LYS A 228 7.49 -23.28 -19.30
N THR A 229 8.12 -24.32 -18.75
CA THR A 229 7.46 -25.56 -18.34
C THR A 229 6.46 -25.31 -17.20
N TRP A 230 6.86 -24.59 -16.15
CA TRP A 230 5.94 -24.22 -15.06
C TRP A 230 4.78 -23.34 -15.54
N GLN A 231 5.04 -22.36 -16.41
CA GLN A 231 3.99 -21.55 -17.01
C GLN A 231 2.99 -22.39 -17.81
N ARG A 232 3.47 -23.37 -18.60
CA ARG A 232 2.60 -24.31 -19.32
C ARG A 232 1.79 -25.18 -18.37
N ILE A 233 2.39 -25.68 -17.29
CA ILE A 233 1.69 -26.46 -16.25
C ILE A 233 0.58 -25.62 -15.63
N PHE A 234 0.89 -24.38 -15.22
CA PHE A 234 -0.11 -23.46 -14.68
C PHE A 234 -1.25 -23.18 -15.67
N ALA A 235 -0.95 -23.06 -16.97
CA ALA A 235 -1.95 -22.77 -17.99
C ALA A 235 -2.86 -23.96 -18.34
N HIS A 236 -2.34 -25.19 -18.33
CA HIS A 236 -3.03 -26.34 -18.92
C HIS A 236 -3.42 -27.43 -17.92
N VAL A 237 -2.76 -27.53 -16.77
CA VAL A 237 -3.10 -28.55 -15.76
C VAL A 237 -4.11 -27.97 -14.78
N PRO A 238 -5.36 -28.49 -14.73
CA PRO A 238 -6.38 -27.97 -13.85
C PRO A 238 -5.93 -27.96 -12.38
N PHE A 239 -6.41 -26.97 -11.63
CA PHE A 239 -6.18 -26.78 -10.19
C PHE A 239 -4.75 -26.52 -9.72
N VAL A 240 -3.69 -26.84 -10.48
CA VAL A 240 -2.30 -26.68 -10.03
C VAL A 240 -1.99 -25.24 -9.61
N MET A 241 -2.40 -24.25 -10.42
CA MET A 241 -2.18 -22.84 -10.10
C MET A 241 -2.94 -22.41 -8.82
N ARG A 242 -4.14 -22.95 -8.60
CA ARG A 242 -4.93 -22.70 -7.38
C ARG A 242 -4.31 -23.38 -6.15
N MET A 243 -3.81 -24.61 -6.29
CA MET A 243 -3.07 -25.31 -5.23
C MET A 243 -1.81 -24.55 -4.86
N TYR A 244 -1.03 -24.09 -5.85
CA TYR A 244 0.14 -23.27 -5.62
C TYR A 244 -0.22 -21.96 -4.89
N ARG A 245 -1.28 -21.28 -5.33
CA ARG A 245 -1.79 -20.09 -4.63
C ARG A 245 -2.18 -20.38 -3.17
N ASN A 246 -2.89 -21.48 -2.90
CA ASN A 246 -3.29 -21.86 -1.54
C ASN A 246 -2.09 -22.26 -0.67
N MET A 247 -1.06 -22.88 -1.26
CA MET A 247 0.21 -23.14 -0.58
C MET A 247 0.92 -21.84 -0.19
N LEU A 248 0.94 -20.84 -1.07
CA LEU A 248 1.49 -19.51 -0.76
C LEU A 248 0.76 -18.86 0.43
N MET A 249 -0.58 -18.92 0.42
CA MET A 249 -1.40 -18.47 1.55
C MET A 249 -1.01 -19.20 2.83
N ALA A 250 -1.05 -20.54 2.85
CA ALA A 250 -0.71 -21.33 4.04
C ALA A 250 0.71 -21.02 4.56
N ARG A 251 1.66 -20.74 3.67
CA ARG A 251 3.03 -20.32 4.05
C ARG A 251 3.04 -18.96 4.74
N LEU A 252 2.30 -17.99 4.22
CA LEU A 252 2.20 -16.64 4.81
C LEU A 252 1.46 -16.68 6.16
N ASP A 253 0.38 -17.46 6.26
CA ASP A 253 -0.37 -17.70 7.50
C ASP A 253 0.54 -18.32 8.57
N LEU A 254 1.32 -19.35 8.20
CA LEU A 254 2.25 -19.99 9.12
C LEU A 254 3.36 -19.03 9.57
N PHE A 255 3.89 -18.22 8.65
CA PHE A 255 4.86 -17.18 8.98
C PHE A 255 4.28 -16.15 9.96
N TYR A 256 3.04 -15.70 9.72
CA TYR A 256 2.32 -14.82 10.63
C TYR A 256 2.18 -15.44 12.03
N VAL A 257 1.75 -16.70 12.12
CA VAL A 257 1.65 -17.43 13.40
C VAL A 257 3.02 -17.47 14.11
N LEU A 258 4.11 -17.73 13.38
CA LEU A 258 5.45 -17.77 13.97
C LEU A 258 5.91 -16.42 14.54
N VAL A 259 5.55 -15.31 13.90
CA VAL A 259 5.96 -13.96 14.31
C VAL A 259 5.07 -13.38 15.42
N PHE A 260 3.76 -13.62 15.35
CA PHE A 260 2.77 -12.93 16.19
C PHE A 260 2.12 -13.81 17.28
N SER A 261 2.41 -15.12 17.35
CA SER A 261 1.85 -15.98 18.41
C SER A 261 2.73 -16.02 19.65
N GLY A 262 2.25 -15.43 20.75
CA GLY A 262 2.81 -15.54 22.10
C GLY A 262 4.00 -14.63 22.37
N GLU A 263 3.99 -13.96 23.54
CA GLU A 263 5.06 -13.03 23.95
C GLU A 263 6.42 -13.72 24.14
N ASN A 264 6.45 -15.00 24.48
CA ASN A 264 7.68 -15.78 24.74
C ASN A 264 7.81 -17.01 23.83
N ASN A 265 7.63 -16.82 22.52
CA ASN A 265 7.73 -17.92 21.57
C ASN A 265 9.20 -18.25 21.21
N PRO A 266 9.74 -19.42 21.60
CA PRO A 266 11.13 -19.79 21.28
C PRO A 266 11.38 -19.89 19.78
N ARG A 267 10.35 -20.18 18.97
CA ARG A 267 10.44 -20.20 17.50
C ARG A 267 10.68 -18.79 16.95
N ARG A 268 10.06 -17.77 17.54
CA ARG A 268 10.29 -16.36 17.18
C ARG A 268 11.71 -15.93 17.51
N ALA A 269 12.21 -16.30 18.70
CA ALA A 269 13.59 -16.03 19.08
C ALA A 269 14.60 -16.73 18.15
N LYS A 270 14.32 -17.98 17.74
CA LYS A 270 15.13 -18.70 16.75
C LYS A 270 15.13 -17.98 15.40
N LEU A 271 13.96 -17.55 14.92
CA LEU A 271 13.83 -16.79 13.66
C LEU A 271 14.60 -15.46 13.75
N GLN A 272 14.50 -14.75 14.87
CA GLN A 272 15.23 -13.49 15.07
C GLN A 272 16.75 -13.69 14.97
N LYS A 273 17.28 -14.76 15.59
CA LYS A 273 18.70 -15.13 15.46
C LYS A 273 19.07 -15.48 14.02
N GLN A 274 18.20 -16.18 13.28
CA GLN A 274 18.43 -16.52 11.87
C GLN A 274 18.47 -15.28 10.98
N LEU A 275 17.53 -14.34 11.15
CA LEU A 275 17.52 -13.09 10.38
C LEU A 275 18.70 -12.19 10.73
N ALA A 276 19.11 -12.13 12.01
CA ALA A 276 20.32 -11.41 12.40
C ALA A 276 21.58 -12.04 11.77
N LYS A 277 21.65 -13.38 11.70
CA LYS A 277 22.73 -14.09 10.99
C LYS A 277 22.71 -13.78 9.50
N TYR A 278 21.53 -13.73 8.88
CA TYR A 278 21.38 -13.35 7.47
C TYR A 278 21.92 -11.93 7.23
N ILE A 279 21.51 -10.95 8.04
CA ILE A 279 22.01 -9.56 7.95
C ILE A 279 23.54 -9.51 8.01
N ARG A 280 24.14 -10.15 9.03
CA ARG A 280 25.61 -10.18 9.19
C ARG A 280 26.33 -10.92 8.06
N SER A 281 25.69 -11.89 7.43
CA SER A 281 26.27 -12.65 6.31
C SER A 281 26.29 -11.87 5.01
N GLN A 282 25.36 -10.92 4.82
CA GLN A 282 25.23 -10.15 3.59
C GLN A 282 25.87 -8.76 3.68
N ALA A 283 25.74 -8.09 4.83
CA ALA A 283 26.23 -6.74 5.02
C ALA A 283 27.72 -6.67 5.41
N PRO A 284 28.42 -5.57 5.08
CA PRO A 284 29.78 -5.31 5.55
C PRO A 284 29.89 -5.29 7.09
N PRO A 285 31.00 -5.82 7.67
CA PRO A 285 31.20 -5.89 9.12
C PRO A 285 31.03 -4.57 9.87
N GLU A 286 31.44 -3.45 9.28
CA GLU A 286 31.36 -2.10 9.84
C GLU A 286 29.92 -1.66 10.17
N TYR A 287 28.93 -2.19 9.45
CA TYR A 287 27.53 -1.84 9.64
C TYR A 287 26.75 -2.83 10.52
N HIS A 288 27.35 -3.93 10.97
CA HIS A 288 26.63 -4.99 11.70
C HIS A 288 25.96 -4.48 12.97
N ASN A 289 26.62 -3.60 13.72
CA ASN A 289 26.09 -3.03 14.96
C ASN A 289 24.92 -2.07 14.72
N ARG A 290 24.83 -1.46 13.53
CA ARG A 290 23.80 -0.47 13.18
C ARG A 290 22.64 -1.06 12.36
N LEU A 291 22.84 -2.20 11.70
CA LEU A 291 21.84 -2.86 10.85
C LEU A 291 21.00 -3.92 11.57
N VAL A 292 21.52 -4.57 12.61
CA VAL A 292 20.79 -5.61 13.34
C VAL A 292 19.85 -4.94 14.36
N PRO A 293 18.52 -5.11 14.23
CA PRO A 293 17.59 -4.48 15.16
C PRO A 293 17.63 -5.06 16.58
N ASP A 294 17.31 -4.22 17.55
CA ASP A 294 17.15 -4.54 18.97
C ASP A 294 15.69 -4.84 19.38
N TYR A 295 14.73 -4.44 18.55
CA TYR A 295 13.30 -4.71 18.77
C TYR A 295 12.84 -6.05 18.22
N THR A 296 11.77 -6.59 18.81
CA THR A 296 11.18 -7.89 18.49
C THR A 296 10.61 -7.96 17.07
N LEU A 297 10.69 -9.15 16.44
CA LEU A 297 10.03 -9.42 15.16
C LEU A 297 8.54 -9.06 15.21
N GLY A 298 8.05 -8.39 14.15
CA GLY A 298 6.65 -8.00 14.01
C GLY A 298 6.31 -6.59 14.52
N CYS A 299 7.21 -5.92 15.27
CA CYS A 299 7.01 -4.52 15.67
C CYS A 299 7.05 -3.54 14.49
N LYS A 300 7.80 -3.89 13.45
CA LYS A 300 7.83 -3.20 12.15
C LYS A 300 7.65 -4.23 11.03
N ARG A 301 7.18 -3.76 9.87
CA ARG A 301 7.13 -4.59 8.66
C ARG A 301 8.55 -5.04 8.30
N PHE A 302 8.67 -6.29 7.86
CA PHE A 302 9.92 -6.80 7.30
C PHE A 302 10.26 -6.08 5.99
N ILE A 303 11.55 -5.92 5.72
CA ILE A 303 12.03 -5.53 4.40
C ILE A 303 12.45 -6.78 3.66
N VAL A 304 12.00 -6.96 2.42
CA VAL A 304 12.54 -8.01 1.55
C VAL A 304 13.80 -7.45 0.89
N ASP A 305 14.92 -8.12 1.10
CA ASP A 305 16.24 -7.68 0.67
C ASP A 305 16.44 -7.91 -0.83
N THR A 306 16.23 -6.86 -1.63
CA THR A 306 16.46 -6.81 -3.08
C THR A 306 17.93 -6.84 -3.51
N GLY A 307 18.86 -6.97 -2.57
CA GLY A 307 20.29 -6.71 -2.78
C GLY A 307 20.77 -5.43 -2.08
N TYR A 308 20.00 -4.92 -1.12
CA TYR A 308 20.37 -3.75 -0.33
C TYR A 308 21.57 -4.05 0.55
N LEU A 309 21.53 -5.17 1.28
CA LEU A 309 22.63 -5.51 2.19
C LEU A 309 23.94 -5.76 1.46
N SER A 310 23.88 -6.40 0.28
CA SER A 310 25.07 -6.63 -0.54
C SER A 310 25.56 -5.37 -1.26
N ALA A 311 24.68 -4.44 -1.64
CA ALA A 311 25.08 -3.17 -2.24
C ALA A 311 25.93 -2.31 -1.30
N LEU A 312 25.82 -2.49 0.02
CA LEU A 312 26.62 -1.76 1.02
C LEU A 312 28.12 -2.06 0.93
N HIS A 313 28.57 -3.10 0.23
CA HIS A 313 30.00 -3.34 -0.03
C HIS A 313 30.58 -2.42 -1.11
N ARG A 314 29.73 -1.65 -1.80
CA ARG A 314 30.18 -0.77 -2.88
C ARG A 314 30.80 0.51 -2.29
N PRO A 315 31.92 0.99 -2.84
CA PRO A 315 32.65 2.14 -2.30
C PRO A 315 31.91 3.47 -2.46
N ASN A 316 30.87 3.53 -3.29
CA ASN A 316 30.05 4.71 -3.56
C ASN A 316 28.74 4.74 -2.73
N LEU A 317 28.60 3.89 -1.70
CA LEU A 317 27.40 3.80 -0.87
C LEU A 317 27.75 3.77 0.62
N ASP A 318 27.39 4.83 1.33
CA ASP A 318 27.60 4.97 2.77
C ASP A 318 26.28 5.04 3.56
N LEU A 319 26.33 4.59 4.82
CA LEU A 319 25.23 4.73 5.78
C LEU A 319 25.54 5.79 6.84
N ASN A 320 24.68 6.78 6.97
CA ASN A 320 24.72 7.75 8.06
C ASN A 320 23.60 7.48 9.08
N TYR A 321 23.95 7.43 10.36
CA TYR A 321 23.02 7.22 11.48
C TYR A 321 23.04 8.37 12.50
N ASP A 322 23.74 9.45 12.20
CA ASP A 322 23.97 10.57 13.13
C ASP A 322 22.76 11.50 13.20
N GLY A 323 21.75 11.26 12.34
CA GLY A 323 20.53 12.04 12.26
C GLY A 323 20.76 13.39 11.60
N ILE A 324 19.66 14.00 11.15
CA ILE A 324 19.67 15.27 10.42
C ILE A 324 19.35 16.39 11.43
N ALA A 325 20.19 17.42 11.48
CA ALA A 325 19.95 18.65 12.23
C ALA A 325 19.29 19.73 11.36
N GLY A 326 19.62 19.77 10.07
CA GLY A 326 19.04 20.73 9.14
C GLY A 326 19.63 20.61 7.73
N PHE A 327 19.25 21.55 6.88
CA PHE A 327 19.68 21.62 5.49
C PHE A 327 20.46 22.91 5.25
N THR A 328 21.51 22.84 4.42
CA THR A 328 22.19 24.01 3.86
C THR A 328 21.69 24.24 2.44
N ASP A 329 22.17 25.30 1.78
CA ASP A 329 21.82 25.55 0.40
C ASP A 329 22.41 24.52 -0.57
N ASP A 330 23.47 23.82 -0.15
CA ASP A 330 24.18 22.80 -0.91
C ASP A 330 24.10 21.38 -0.31
N GLY A 331 23.39 21.15 0.80
CA GLY A 331 23.42 19.84 1.47
C GLY A 331 22.68 19.69 2.80
N ILE A 332 23.20 18.81 3.64
CA ILE A 332 22.63 18.39 4.93
C ILE A 332 23.67 18.58 6.03
N VAL A 333 23.20 19.04 7.20
CA VAL A 333 23.98 19.07 8.45
C VAL A 333 23.47 17.96 9.36
N THR A 334 24.37 17.11 9.85
CA THR A 334 24.04 16.05 10.81
C THR A 334 23.90 16.60 12.24
N LYS A 335 23.34 15.82 13.16
CA LYS A 335 23.29 16.22 14.59
C LYS A 335 24.67 16.20 15.27
N THR A 336 25.66 15.55 14.68
CA THR A 336 27.07 15.65 15.12
C THR A 336 27.75 16.93 14.63
N GLY A 337 27.11 17.70 13.75
CA GLY A 337 27.63 18.96 13.20
C GLY A 337 28.38 18.82 11.88
N GLU A 338 28.51 17.59 11.35
CA GLU A 338 29.12 17.34 10.05
C GLU A 338 28.24 17.86 8.92
N LYS A 339 28.88 18.40 7.87
CA LYS A 339 28.20 18.92 6.69
C LYS A 339 28.52 18.03 5.49
N HIS A 340 27.48 17.62 4.78
CA HIS A 340 27.61 16.83 3.56
C HIS A 340 26.87 17.54 2.44
N SER A 341 27.58 17.83 1.35
CA SER A 341 27.02 18.48 0.17
C SER A 341 26.46 17.46 -0.81
N PHE A 342 25.29 17.75 -1.38
CA PHE A 342 24.56 16.86 -2.29
C PHE A 342 24.01 17.63 -3.49
N ASP A 343 23.83 16.93 -4.60
CA ASP A 343 23.20 17.48 -5.80
C ASP A 343 21.72 17.08 -5.86
N VAL A 344 21.38 15.92 -5.27
CA VAL A 344 20.02 15.37 -5.23
C VAL A 344 19.68 14.85 -3.83
N ILE A 345 18.46 15.12 -3.36
CA ILE A 345 17.91 14.55 -2.12
C ILE A 345 16.63 13.76 -2.44
N ILE A 346 16.65 12.46 -2.16
CA ILE A 346 15.54 11.54 -2.39
C ILE A 346 14.91 11.18 -1.05
N PHE A 347 13.63 11.51 -0.90
CA PHE A 347 12.87 11.14 0.30
C PHE A 347 12.27 9.73 0.16
N ALA A 348 12.72 8.82 1.02
CA ALA A 348 12.14 7.51 1.25
C ALA A 348 11.50 7.42 2.65
N THR A 349 10.86 8.51 3.06
CA THR A 349 10.29 8.77 4.39
C THR A 349 8.91 8.16 4.62
N GLY A 350 8.34 7.49 3.62
CA GLY A 350 7.08 6.78 3.73
C GLY A 350 5.85 7.66 3.48
N PHE A 351 4.78 7.42 4.23
CA PHE A 351 3.47 8.01 3.97
C PHE A 351 2.78 8.44 5.26
N ILE A 352 1.86 9.40 5.15
CA ILE A 352 0.97 9.82 6.23
C ILE A 352 -0.09 8.74 6.43
N VAL A 353 -0.13 8.13 7.62
CA VAL A 353 -1.01 7.00 7.97
C VAL A 353 -1.87 7.24 9.21
N ASP A 354 -1.62 8.31 9.95
CA ASP A 354 -2.26 8.70 11.21
C ASP A 354 -3.61 9.41 10.98
N LYS A 355 -3.76 10.14 9.87
CA LYS A 355 -5.01 10.82 9.48
C LYS A 355 -5.81 10.03 8.46
N TYR A 356 -7.13 10.18 8.47
CA TYR A 356 -7.98 9.64 7.40
C TYR A 356 -7.98 10.63 6.22
N PRO A 357 -7.75 10.17 4.98
CA PRO A 357 -7.44 11.05 3.85
C PRO A 357 -8.65 11.82 3.28
N LEU A 358 -9.88 11.39 3.61
CA LEU A 358 -11.11 11.92 3.05
C LEU A 358 -11.96 12.55 4.17
N LYS A 359 -12.53 13.73 3.91
CA LYS A 359 -13.47 14.33 4.85
C LYS A 359 -14.83 13.64 4.73
N VAL A 360 -15.12 12.70 5.63
CA VAL A 360 -16.38 11.97 5.70
C VAL A 360 -17.18 12.51 6.87
N ARG A 361 -18.42 12.97 6.67
CA ARG A 361 -19.32 13.44 7.74
C ARG A 361 -20.50 12.49 7.92
N GLY A 362 -20.72 12.07 9.16
CA GLY A 362 -21.76 11.12 9.54
C GLY A 362 -23.05 11.78 10.05
N VAL A 363 -23.91 10.96 10.67
CA VAL A 363 -25.24 11.32 11.19
C VAL A 363 -25.20 12.48 12.18
N GLU A 364 -24.23 12.50 13.09
CA GLU A 364 -24.09 13.54 14.12
C GLU A 364 -23.45 14.84 13.60
N GLY A 365 -23.20 14.94 12.29
CA GLY A 365 -22.54 16.10 11.71
C GLY A 365 -21.05 16.20 12.06
N ILE A 366 -20.46 15.22 12.75
CA ILE A 366 -19.01 15.13 12.97
C ILE A 366 -18.32 14.38 11.83
N THR A 367 -17.04 14.66 11.64
CA THR A 367 -16.20 13.96 10.68
C THR A 367 -15.69 12.63 11.22
N LEU A 368 -15.32 11.71 10.33
CA LEU A 368 -14.72 10.43 10.69
C LEU A 368 -13.41 10.59 11.48
N GLN A 369 -12.62 11.62 11.16
CA GLN A 369 -11.40 11.91 11.91
C GLN A 369 -11.73 12.39 13.32
N GLU A 370 -12.69 13.30 13.49
CA GLU A 370 -13.14 13.74 14.82
C GLU A 370 -13.71 12.59 15.65
N TYR A 371 -14.43 11.65 15.01
CA TYR A 371 -14.88 10.41 15.66
C TYR A 371 -13.68 9.58 16.17
N TYR A 372 -12.67 9.36 15.33
CA TYR A 372 -11.44 8.65 15.75
C TYR A 372 -10.72 9.37 16.89
N ASP A 373 -10.60 10.69 16.82
CA ASP A 373 -9.95 11.48 17.87
C ASP A 373 -10.69 11.32 19.21
N ARG A 374 -12.04 11.35 19.20
CA ARG A 374 -12.88 11.10 20.38
C ARG A 374 -12.72 9.69 20.95
N LYS A 375 -12.45 8.69 20.11
CA LYS A 375 -12.21 7.30 20.51
C LYS A 375 -10.77 7.02 20.95
N GLY A 376 -9.88 8.01 20.89
CA GLY A 376 -8.45 7.84 21.17
C GLY A 376 -7.72 7.07 20.07
N GLY A 377 -8.31 6.98 18.87
CA GLY A 377 -7.73 6.34 17.71
C GLY A 377 -8.76 5.73 16.77
N PRO A 378 -8.32 5.14 15.65
CA PRO A 378 -9.22 4.55 14.67
C PRO A 378 -10.00 3.38 15.25
N GLU A 379 -11.33 3.43 15.15
CA GLU A 379 -12.25 2.40 15.60
C GLU A 379 -13.25 2.10 14.48
N ALA A 380 -13.37 0.82 14.11
CA ALA A 380 -14.25 0.36 13.05
C ALA A 380 -14.67 -1.08 13.33
N TYR A 381 -15.92 -1.42 13.02
CA TYR A 381 -16.43 -2.79 13.09
C TYR A 381 -15.83 -3.60 11.93
N LEU A 382 -15.12 -4.68 12.29
CA LEU A 382 -14.33 -5.53 11.37
C LEU A 382 -13.34 -4.76 10.46
N GLY A 383 -13.03 -3.51 10.81
CA GLY A 383 -12.21 -2.62 9.98
C GLY A 383 -12.92 -2.10 8.71
N VAL A 384 -14.24 -2.28 8.58
CA VAL A 384 -15.01 -1.94 7.37
C VAL A 384 -15.98 -0.79 7.61
N THR A 385 -16.79 -0.85 8.66
CA THR A 385 -17.85 0.14 8.94
C THR A 385 -17.59 0.87 10.26
N VAL A 386 -18.17 2.05 10.43
CA VAL A 386 -17.97 2.90 11.61
C VAL A 386 -19.31 3.39 12.13
N PRO A 387 -19.61 3.26 13.45
CA PRO A 387 -20.84 3.78 14.03
C PRO A 387 -21.04 5.27 13.71
N GLY A 388 -22.27 5.62 13.31
CA GLY A 388 -22.62 6.99 12.90
C GLY A 388 -22.29 7.33 11.44
N PHE A 389 -21.74 6.40 10.67
CA PHE A 389 -21.45 6.54 9.23
C PHE A 389 -22.17 5.44 8.43
N PRO A 390 -23.52 5.51 8.33
CA PRO A 390 -24.33 4.49 7.67
C PRO A 390 -23.99 4.41 6.17
N ASN A 391 -24.04 3.22 5.58
CA ASN A 391 -23.75 2.98 4.15
C ASN A 391 -22.36 3.48 3.67
N PHE A 392 -21.43 3.71 4.60
CA PHE A 392 -20.03 4.02 4.30
C PHE A 392 -19.13 2.84 4.65
N TYR A 393 -18.48 2.29 3.63
CA TYR A 393 -17.63 1.11 3.76
C TYR A 393 -16.18 1.46 3.41
N MET A 394 -15.23 1.01 4.22
CA MET A 394 -13.79 1.22 3.99
C MET A 394 -13.11 -0.07 3.56
N LEU A 395 -12.33 0.00 2.48
CA LEU A 395 -11.43 -1.07 2.05
C LEU A 395 -10.02 -0.77 2.55
N GLY A 396 -9.45 -1.67 3.34
CA GLY A 396 -8.13 -1.43 3.93
C GLY A 396 -8.13 -0.33 5.00
N GLY A 397 -9.26 -0.14 5.70
CA GLY A 397 -9.39 0.82 6.80
C GLY A 397 -8.44 0.54 7.98
N LYS A 398 -8.28 1.49 8.89
CA LYS A 398 -7.46 1.30 10.09
C LYS A 398 -8.12 0.23 10.98
N ARG A 399 -7.32 -0.67 11.55
CA ARG A 399 -7.72 -1.97 12.15
C ARG A 399 -8.23 -3.05 11.18
N HIS A 400 -8.39 -2.75 9.89
CA HIS A 400 -8.46 -3.80 8.87
C HIS A 400 -7.09 -4.46 8.75
N VAL A 401 -7.07 -5.74 8.39
CA VAL A 401 -5.86 -6.51 8.13
C VAL A 401 -5.21 -5.96 6.86
N ALA A 402 -4.48 -4.86 6.97
CA ALA A 402 -3.85 -4.17 5.84
C ALA A 402 -2.32 -4.25 5.90
N THR A 403 -1.74 -4.49 7.07
CA THR A 403 -0.29 -4.38 7.28
C THR A 403 0.41 -5.66 7.68
N ASN A 404 -0.27 -6.65 8.30
CA ASN A 404 0.30 -7.96 8.66
C ASN A 404 -0.80 -8.93 9.16
N SER A 405 -1.62 -9.59 8.34
CA SER A 405 -2.23 -10.88 8.74
C SER A 405 -2.99 -11.61 7.64
N SER A 406 -3.15 -12.90 7.87
CA SER A 406 -4.24 -13.78 7.48
C SER A 406 -4.61 -14.49 8.78
N ARG A 407 -5.85 -14.35 9.25
CA ARG A 407 -6.22 -14.74 10.62
C ARG A 407 -6.98 -16.06 10.64
N LEU A 408 -6.51 -16.97 11.50
CA LEU A 408 -7.28 -18.01 12.20
C LEU A 408 -6.86 -17.94 13.69
N ASN A 409 -7.82 -17.67 14.59
CA ASN A 409 -8.16 -18.44 15.80
C ASN A 409 -8.77 -17.62 16.98
N LYS A 410 -9.66 -18.32 17.70
CA LYS A 410 -10.59 -17.97 18.80
C LYS A 410 -9.93 -17.60 20.14
N LYS A 411 -10.51 -16.62 20.87
CA LYS A 411 -11.24 -16.90 22.14
C LYS A 411 -12.04 -15.68 22.68
N ARG A 412 -13.31 -16.00 22.98
CA ARG A 412 -14.34 -15.35 23.83
C ARG A 412 -15.34 -14.35 23.21
N ARG A 413 -16.48 -14.95 22.78
CA ARG A 413 -17.92 -14.59 22.90
C ARG A 413 -18.32 -13.19 22.39
N SER A 414 -19.25 -13.00 21.46
CA SER A 414 -20.42 -13.79 21.03
C SER A 414 -20.84 -13.42 19.60
N GLU A 415 -21.42 -14.42 18.90
CA GLU A 415 -22.28 -14.32 17.71
C GLU A 415 -21.65 -14.14 16.30
N HIS A 416 -21.59 -15.30 15.63
CA HIS A 416 -21.75 -15.65 14.21
C HIS A 416 -20.92 -15.00 13.07
N ASN A 417 -20.08 -15.89 12.48
CA ASN A 417 -19.55 -15.94 11.10
C ASN A 417 -18.59 -14.83 10.62
N ASP A 418 -17.34 -14.91 11.10
CA ASP A 418 -16.22 -14.09 10.64
C ASP A 418 -15.21 -14.90 9.80
N TRP A 419 -15.09 -14.59 8.50
CA TRP A 419 -14.05 -15.13 7.62
C TRP A 419 -13.39 -14.03 6.77
N SER A 420 -12.06 -14.15 6.61
CA SER A 420 -11.29 -13.86 5.36
C SER A 420 -11.02 -12.42 4.88
N CYS A 421 -10.28 -11.63 5.66
CA CYS A 421 -9.73 -10.36 5.14
C CYS A 421 -8.47 -10.60 4.27
N ILE A 422 -8.37 -9.86 3.15
CA ILE A 422 -7.42 -9.93 2.03
C ILE A 422 -7.73 -10.99 0.95
N GLY A 423 -8.03 -12.25 1.30
CA GLY A 423 -8.37 -13.28 0.30
C GLY A 423 -9.74 -13.09 -0.37
N ASP A 424 -10.75 -12.70 0.42
CA ASP A 424 -12.15 -12.71 -0.02
C ASP A 424 -12.64 -11.37 -0.55
N LEU A 425 -11.85 -10.30 -0.39
CA LEU A 425 -12.03 -9.06 -1.18
C LEU A 425 -11.75 -9.31 -2.67
N TYR A 426 -10.99 -10.36 -3.00
CA TYR A 426 -10.55 -10.68 -4.36
C TYR A 426 -11.09 -12.01 -4.89
N GLY A 427 -11.83 -12.76 -4.05
CA GLY A 427 -12.39 -14.07 -4.35
C GLY A 427 -13.84 -14.23 -3.91
N GLY A 428 -14.78 -13.76 -4.72
CA GLY A 428 -16.09 -14.40 -4.91
C GLY A 428 -17.12 -14.46 -3.76
N GLY A 429 -16.76 -14.26 -2.49
CA GLY A 429 -17.62 -14.58 -1.35
C GLY A 429 -18.27 -13.37 -0.67
N SER A 430 -17.56 -12.25 -0.56
CA SER A 430 -17.97 -11.14 0.32
C SER A 430 -19.14 -10.28 -0.21
N SER A 431 -19.42 -10.30 -1.52
CA SER A 431 -20.46 -9.43 -2.09
C SER A 431 -21.87 -9.74 -1.57
N ARG A 432 -22.11 -10.97 -1.10
CA ARG A 432 -23.45 -11.35 -0.61
C ARG A 432 -23.77 -10.79 0.77
N HIS A 433 -22.79 -10.59 1.65
CA HIS A 433 -23.08 -10.10 3.02
C HIS A 433 -23.09 -8.58 3.12
N LEU A 434 -22.34 -7.86 2.27
CA LEU A 434 -22.34 -6.39 2.23
C LEU A 434 -23.70 -5.76 1.88
N LEU A 435 -24.62 -6.53 1.28
CA LEU A 435 -25.93 -6.04 0.82
C LEU A 435 -27.13 -6.73 1.45
N LEU A 436 -26.95 -7.86 2.16
CA LEU A 436 -28.07 -8.51 2.87
C LEU A 436 -28.43 -7.74 4.16
N ASP A 437 -27.46 -7.10 4.82
CA ASP A 437 -27.76 -6.17 5.93
C ASP A 437 -28.52 -4.92 5.45
N ALA A 438 -28.40 -4.55 4.16
CA ALA A 438 -29.19 -3.45 3.59
C ALA A 438 -30.66 -3.81 3.34
N SER A 439 -31.05 -5.09 3.48
CA SER A 439 -32.44 -5.55 3.35
C SER A 439 -33.15 -5.87 4.66
N ASP A 440 -32.42 -6.00 5.77
CA ASP A 440 -32.98 -6.43 7.08
C ASP A 440 -33.02 -5.33 8.16
N GLU A 441 -32.65 -4.09 7.85
CA GLU A 441 -33.01 -2.91 8.67
C GLU A 441 -34.20 -2.18 8.05
N ARG A 442 -35.42 -2.63 8.38
CA ARG A 442 -36.65 -1.82 8.33
C ARG A 442 -36.98 -1.25 9.70
#